data_AF-A0A914LKV4-F1
#
_entry.id   AF-A0A914LKV4-F1
#
_cell.length_a   1.000
_cell.length_b   1.000
_cell.length_c   1.000
_cell.angle_alpha   90.00
_cell.angle_beta   90.00
_cell.angle_gamma   90.00
#
_symmetry.space_group_name_H-M   'P 1'
#
loop_
_entity.id
_entity.type
_entity.pdbx_description
1 polymer ?
#
loop_
_entity_poly.entity_id
_entity_poly.type
_entity_poly.pdbx_seq_one_letter_code
_entity_poly.pdbx_strand_id
1 'polypeptide(L)'
;MPYDVLTRITPTTPKEYIWDQKEVLATVKNKTKLAFQAISHCNSESGRDLISKKLQKLMGLEVVGVCFGRRGCDDACYNRSLETHMFYLALENNICHNYVTEKFWNSLRSLTVPVVFSRSVFEGMDVPSNAFIALEDFKSVNEFVAHLKALQNDTERYLK
;
A
#
# COMPACT_ATOMS: atom_id res chain seq x y z
N MET A 1 -16.60 -10.55 7.11
CA MET A 1 -16.10 -11.12 5.85
C MET A 1 -14.91 -10.28 5.42
N PRO A 2 -13.81 -10.89 4.95
CA PRO A 2 -12.70 -10.12 4.39
C PRO A 2 -13.20 -9.35 3.17
N TYR A 3 -12.64 -8.16 2.96
CA TYR A 3 -13.03 -7.28 1.85
C TYR A 3 -12.63 -7.87 0.48
N ASP A 4 -11.65 -8.76 0.46
CA ASP A 4 -11.25 -9.54 -0.72
C ASP A 4 -10.35 -10.73 -0.31
N VAL A 5 -9.89 -11.50 -1.29
CA VAL A 5 -8.96 -12.63 -1.12
C VAL A 5 -7.95 -12.72 -2.27
N LEU A 6 -6.73 -13.19 -1.98
CA LEU A 6 -5.82 -13.67 -3.03
C LEU A 6 -6.12 -15.14 -3.30
N THR A 7 -6.24 -15.48 -4.58
CA THR A 7 -6.42 -16.88 -5.01
C THR A 7 -5.16 -17.34 -5.72
N ARG A 8 -4.70 -18.56 -5.40
CA ARG A 8 -3.53 -19.14 -6.04
C ARG A 8 -3.82 -19.41 -7.52
N ILE A 9 -2.91 -18.99 -8.39
CA ILE A 9 -2.97 -19.34 -9.81
C ILE A 9 -2.77 -20.85 -9.97
N THR A 10 -3.67 -21.47 -10.74
CA THR A 10 -3.67 -22.90 -11.08
C THR A 10 -3.65 -23.06 -12.60
N PRO A 11 -3.35 -24.24 -13.14
CA PRO A 11 -3.43 -24.49 -14.59
C PRO A 11 -4.82 -24.23 -15.20
N THR A 12 -5.88 -24.22 -14.39
CA THR A 12 -7.26 -23.95 -14.79
C THR A 12 -7.70 -22.51 -14.56
N THR A 13 -6.85 -21.65 -14.00
CA THR A 13 -7.18 -20.24 -13.78
C THR A 13 -7.35 -19.55 -15.14
N PRO A 14 -8.50 -18.89 -15.39
CA PRO A 14 -8.73 -18.18 -16.65
C PRO A 14 -7.70 -17.07 -16.86
N LYS A 15 -7.29 -16.85 -18.13
CA LYS A 15 -6.19 -15.93 -18.47
C LYS A 15 -6.50 -14.49 -18.10
N GLU A 16 -7.76 -14.10 -18.13
CA GLU A 16 -8.26 -12.78 -17.73
C GLU A 16 -8.03 -12.46 -16.24
N TYR A 17 -7.76 -13.47 -15.41
CA TYR A 17 -7.42 -13.29 -13.99
C TYR A 17 -5.92 -13.38 -13.71
N ILE A 18 -5.09 -13.52 -14.74
CA ILE A 18 -3.63 -13.62 -14.64
C ILE A 18 -3.03 -12.38 -15.27
N TRP A 19 -2.27 -11.61 -14.48
CA TRP A 19 -1.54 -10.47 -15.02
C TRP A 19 -0.42 -10.93 -15.96
N ASP A 20 -0.37 -10.37 -17.16
CA ASP A 20 0.75 -10.57 -18.08
C ASP A 20 2.00 -9.84 -17.57
N GLN A 21 3.16 -10.48 -17.66
CA GLN A 21 4.40 -9.91 -17.14
C GLN A 21 4.77 -8.58 -17.83
N LYS A 22 4.49 -8.42 -19.14
CA LYS A 22 4.76 -7.16 -19.84
C LYS A 22 3.81 -6.06 -19.38
N GLU A 23 2.55 -6.40 -19.11
CA GLU A 23 1.57 -5.46 -18.53
C GLU A 23 1.98 -5.02 -17.13
N VAL A 24 2.41 -5.95 -16.27
CA VAL A 24 2.94 -5.63 -14.93
C VAL A 24 4.12 -4.68 -15.05
N LEU A 25 5.09 -5.00 -15.90
CA LEU A 25 6.27 -4.16 -16.12
C LEU A 25 5.90 -2.77 -16.65
N ALA A 26 4.95 -2.68 -17.58
CA ALA A 26 4.49 -1.41 -18.13
C ALA A 26 3.80 -0.55 -17.05
N THR A 27 2.93 -1.15 -16.24
CA THR A 27 2.24 -0.46 -15.14
C THR A 27 3.22 0.00 -14.07
N VAL A 28 4.18 -0.84 -13.68
CA VAL A 28 5.18 -0.48 -12.67
C VAL A 28 6.11 0.63 -13.15
N LYS A 29 6.46 0.68 -14.44
CA LYS A 29 7.25 1.77 -15.02
C LYS A 29 6.58 3.15 -14.93
N ASN A 30 5.26 3.21 -14.87
CA ASN A 30 4.52 4.47 -14.71
C ASN A 30 4.54 5.00 -13.26
N LYS A 31 4.93 4.16 -12.29
CA LYS A 31 5.01 4.53 -10.87
C LYS A 31 6.32 5.24 -10.60
N THR A 32 6.27 6.57 -10.61
CA THR A 32 7.46 7.43 -10.44
C THR A 32 7.53 8.06 -9.05
N LYS A 33 6.38 8.20 -8.37
CA LYS A 33 6.29 8.78 -7.04
C LYS A 33 6.49 7.72 -5.97
N LEU A 34 7.09 8.12 -4.86
CA LEU A 34 7.48 7.18 -3.80
C LEU A 34 6.26 6.56 -3.11
N ALA A 35 5.51 7.36 -2.34
CA ALA A 35 4.38 6.85 -1.57
C ALA A 35 3.28 7.88 -1.39
N PHE A 36 2.04 7.40 -1.29
CA PHE A 36 0.90 8.23 -0.90
C PHE A 36 0.00 7.57 0.15
N GLN A 37 -0.91 8.37 0.70
CA GLN A 37 -1.93 7.92 1.63
C GLN A 37 -3.22 8.73 1.45
N ALA A 38 -4.37 8.06 1.37
CA ALA A 38 -5.67 8.70 1.30
C ALA A 38 -6.36 8.63 2.66
N ILE A 39 -6.76 9.79 3.19
CA ILE A 39 -7.25 9.93 4.54
C ILE A 39 -8.50 10.83 4.59
N SER A 40 -9.65 10.23 4.92
CA SER A 40 -10.92 10.94 5.14
C SER A 40 -11.42 10.92 6.58
N HIS A 41 -11.01 9.92 7.38
CA HIS A 41 -11.29 9.84 8.81
C HIS A 41 -10.07 10.33 9.59
N CYS A 42 -10.21 11.32 10.48
CA CYS A 42 -9.09 11.86 11.27
C CYS A 42 -9.12 11.33 12.71
N ASN A 43 -8.00 11.44 13.42
CA ASN A 43 -7.83 11.02 14.81
C ASN A 43 -8.09 9.52 15.03
N SER A 44 -7.57 8.69 14.12
CA SER A 44 -7.65 7.23 14.21
C SER A 44 -7.00 6.68 15.48
N GLU A 45 -7.64 5.73 16.16
CA GLU A 45 -7.14 5.06 17.36
C GLU A 45 -5.84 4.28 17.13
N SER A 46 -5.59 3.84 15.89
CA SER A 46 -4.34 3.16 15.49
C SER A 46 -3.08 4.03 15.59
N GLY A 47 -3.21 5.34 15.83
CA GLY A 47 -2.08 6.28 15.79
C GLY A 47 -1.57 6.59 14.39
N ARG A 48 -2.29 6.16 13.33
CA ARG A 48 -1.96 6.41 11.93
C ARG A 48 -1.65 7.86 11.63
N ASP A 49 -2.41 8.80 12.18
CA ASP A 49 -2.18 10.23 11.93
C ASP A 49 -0.79 10.70 12.38
N LEU A 50 -0.27 10.16 13.48
CA LEU A 50 1.05 10.51 14.00
C LEU A 50 2.16 9.98 13.10
N ILE A 51 2.05 8.72 12.67
CA ILE A 51 3.00 8.11 11.74
C ILE A 51 2.97 8.82 10.39
N SER A 52 1.78 9.11 9.86
CA SER A 52 1.59 9.84 8.59
C SER A 52 2.29 11.19 8.63
N LYS A 53 2.07 12.00 9.68
CA LYS A 53 2.76 13.30 9.88
C LYS A 53 4.28 13.16 9.90
N LYS A 54 4.80 12.11 10.53
CA LYS A 54 6.25 11.85 10.61
C LYS A 54 6.80 11.49 9.24
N LEU A 55 6.11 10.63 8.49
CA LEU A 55 6.51 10.21 7.15
C LEU A 55 6.41 11.35 6.12
N GLN A 56 5.43 12.24 6.24
CA GLN A 56 5.38 13.47 5.42
C GLN A 56 6.69 14.27 5.53
N LYS A 57 7.26 14.38 6.73
CA LYS A 57 8.52 15.11 6.96
C LYS A 57 9.76 14.35 6.49
N LEU A 58 9.81 13.03 6.66
CA LEU A 58 11.02 12.22 6.41
C LEU A 58 11.19 11.79 4.95
N MET A 59 10.09 11.55 4.25
CA MET A 59 10.10 11.00 2.89
C MET A 59 9.21 11.76 1.90
N GLY A 60 8.57 12.86 2.32
CA GLY A 60 7.67 13.60 1.46
C GLY A 60 6.41 12.81 1.10
N LEU A 61 5.90 11.98 2.03
CA LEU A 61 4.67 11.22 1.82
C LEU A 61 3.54 12.13 1.29
N GLU A 62 2.97 11.77 0.14
CA GLU A 62 1.84 12.51 -0.42
C GLU A 62 0.56 12.07 0.32
N VAL A 63 0.00 12.95 1.16
CA VAL A 63 -1.27 12.67 1.82
C VAL A 63 -2.39 13.37 1.06
N VAL A 64 -3.48 12.69 0.76
CA VAL A 64 -4.65 13.23 0.08
C VAL A 64 -5.90 13.03 0.94
N GLY A 65 -6.89 13.90 0.78
CA GLY A 65 -8.11 13.90 1.60
C GLY A 65 -8.17 15.04 2.62
N VAL A 66 -9.22 15.04 3.43
CA VAL A 66 -9.63 16.20 4.24
C VAL A 66 -8.83 16.36 5.53
N CYS A 67 -8.28 15.25 6.05
CA CYS A 67 -7.30 15.36 7.13
C CYS A 67 -6.03 15.95 6.52
N PHE A 68 -5.35 16.85 7.23
CA PHE A 68 -4.16 17.59 6.75
C PHE A 68 -4.42 18.80 5.83
N GLY A 69 -5.65 19.35 5.83
CA GLY A 69 -5.93 20.66 5.23
C GLY A 69 -5.84 20.68 3.70
N ARG A 70 -5.90 19.51 3.06
CA ARG A 70 -5.92 19.38 1.60
C ARG A 70 -7.36 19.25 1.12
N ARG A 71 -7.59 19.55 -0.17
CA ARG A 71 -8.88 19.30 -0.83
C ARG A 71 -9.18 17.80 -0.73
N GLY A 72 -10.47 17.46 -0.60
CA GLY A 72 -10.92 16.06 -0.67
C GLY A 72 -10.36 15.35 -1.91
N CYS A 73 -10.16 14.05 -1.80
CA CYS A 73 -9.73 13.19 -2.90
C CYS A 73 -10.92 12.31 -3.27
N ASP A 74 -11.47 12.54 -4.46
CA ASP A 74 -12.50 11.69 -5.04
C ASP A 74 -11.86 10.42 -5.65
N ASP A 75 -12.69 9.55 -6.22
CA ASP A 75 -12.23 8.29 -6.81
C ASP A 75 -11.22 8.51 -7.94
N ALA A 76 -11.39 9.57 -8.74
CA ALA A 76 -10.46 9.89 -9.82
C ALA A 76 -9.08 10.29 -9.29
N CYS A 77 -9.04 11.09 -8.23
CA CYS A 77 -7.82 11.42 -7.50
C CYS A 77 -7.16 10.18 -6.88
N TYR A 78 -7.96 9.30 -6.25
CA TYR A 78 -7.46 8.09 -5.59
C TYR A 78 -6.84 7.12 -6.60
N ASN A 79 -7.56 6.82 -7.69
CA ASN A 79 -7.09 5.93 -8.74
C ASN A 79 -5.83 6.46 -9.43
N ARG A 80 -5.77 7.75 -9.74
CA ARG A 80 -4.55 8.39 -10.27
C ARG A 80 -3.36 8.26 -9.31
N SER A 81 -3.62 8.37 -8.01
CA SER A 81 -2.57 8.23 -6.99
C SER A 81 -2.05 6.79 -6.96
N LEU A 82 -2.93 5.80 -7.02
CA LEU A 82 -2.54 4.39 -7.16
C LEU A 82 -1.70 4.13 -8.41
N GLU A 83 -2.08 4.69 -9.55
CA GLU A 83 -1.36 4.51 -10.82
C GLU A 83 0.06 5.10 -10.82
N THR A 84 0.29 6.19 -10.08
CA THR A 84 1.53 6.98 -10.14
C THR A 84 2.52 6.73 -9.00
N HIS A 85 2.08 6.06 -7.93
CA HIS A 85 2.91 5.80 -6.74
C HIS A 85 3.29 4.33 -6.62
N MET A 86 4.49 4.08 -6.09
CA MET A 86 5.01 2.74 -5.82
C MET A 86 4.41 2.14 -4.54
N PHE A 87 4.23 2.96 -3.51
CA PHE A 87 3.71 2.49 -2.22
C PHE A 87 2.41 3.20 -1.85
N TYR A 88 1.48 2.45 -1.27
CA TYR A 88 0.29 2.98 -0.64
C TYR A 88 0.27 2.65 0.85
N LEU A 89 0.15 3.66 1.70
CA LEU A 89 0.03 3.46 3.14
C LEU A 89 -1.40 3.03 3.48
N ALA A 90 -1.66 1.73 3.35
CA ALA A 90 -2.90 1.06 3.74
C ALA A 90 -3.01 0.90 5.28
N LEU A 91 -2.78 2.00 6.00
CA LEU A 91 -2.86 2.05 7.45
C LEU A 91 -4.32 2.21 7.88
N GLU A 92 -4.84 1.19 8.55
CA GLU A 92 -6.23 1.17 9.02
C GLU A 92 -6.46 2.09 10.22
N ASN A 93 -7.74 2.42 10.45
CA ASN A 93 -8.13 3.28 11.56
C ASN A 93 -7.93 2.61 12.93
N ASN A 94 -7.98 1.27 12.96
CA ASN A 94 -7.79 0.42 14.12
C ASN A 94 -6.86 -0.74 13.74
N ILE A 95 -6.06 -1.23 14.69
CA ILE A 95 -5.17 -2.38 14.47
C ILE A 95 -5.84 -3.60 15.10
N CYS A 96 -6.49 -4.41 14.26
CA CYS A 96 -7.25 -5.59 14.70
C CYS A 96 -6.93 -6.79 13.79
N HIS A 97 -6.95 -7.97 14.38
CA HIS A 97 -6.83 -9.23 13.65
C HIS A 97 -7.92 -9.33 12.57
N ASN A 98 -7.54 -9.69 11.34
CA ASN A 98 -8.41 -9.80 10.16
C ASN A 98 -9.14 -8.51 9.74
N TYR A 99 -8.75 -7.34 10.26
CA TYR A 99 -9.29 -6.06 9.82
C TYR A 99 -8.47 -5.50 8.66
N VAL A 100 -8.70 -6.03 7.46
CA VAL A 100 -8.03 -5.64 6.20
C VAL A 100 -9.08 -5.17 5.21
N THR A 101 -9.06 -3.87 4.87
CA THR A 101 -10.13 -3.21 4.11
C THR A 101 -9.77 -2.95 2.64
N GLU A 102 -10.61 -2.20 1.93
CA GLU A 102 -10.39 -1.76 0.55
C GLU A 102 -9.03 -1.12 0.31
N LYS A 103 -8.43 -0.51 1.34
CA LYS A 103 -7.11 0.16 1.23
C LYS A 103 -6.04 -0.81 0.75
N PHE A 104 -5.96 -1.98 1.37
CA PHE A 104 -4.97 -3.00 1.03
C PHE A 104 -5.26 -3.64 -0.33
N TRP A 105 -6.51 -4.01 -0.56
CA TRP A 105 -6.92 -4.74 -1.76
C TRP A 105 -6.87 -3.88 -3.02
N ASN A 106 -7.28 -2.62 -2.94
CA ASN A 106 -7.20 -1.69 -4.07
C ASN A 106 -5.74 -1.41 -4.46
N SER A 107 -4.82 -1.31 -3.49
CA SER A 107 -3.41 -1.13 -3.83
C SER A 107 -2.82 -2.33 -4.58
N LEU A 108 -3.12 -3.55 -4.13
CA LEU A 108 -2.68 -4.76 -4.83
C LEU A 108 -3.23 -4.83 -6.26
N ARG A 109 -4.53 -4.56 -6.44
CA ARG A 109 -5.16 -4.52 -7.78
C ARG A 109 -4.50 -3.53 -8.73
N SER A 110 -3.97 -2.43 -8.21
CA SER A 110 -3.30 -1.39 -8.99
C SER A 110 -1.77 -1.59 -9.08
N LEU A 111 -1.24 -2.74 -8.68
CA LEU A 111 0.20 -3.04 -8.65
C LEU A 111 1.02 -2.04 -7.80
N THR A 112 0.37 -1.48 -6.78
CA THR A 112 0.98 -0.59 -5.78
C THR A 112 1.20 -1.39 -4.52
N VAL A 113 2.42 -1.40 -3.99
CA VAL A 113 2.74 -2.22 -2.80
C VAL A 113 2.10 -1.60 -1.56
N PRO A 114 1.20 -2.33 -0.85
CA PRO A 114 0.63 -1.84 0.40
C PRO A 114 1.67 -1.82 1.51
N VAL A 115 1.65 -0.73 2.29
CA VAL A 115 2.33 -0.59 3.57
C VAL A 115 1.29 -0.65 4.69
N VAL A 116 1.46 -1.59 5.60
CA VAL A 116 0.55 -1.87 6.72
C VAL A 116 1.25 -1.65 8.06
N PHE A 117 0.48 -1.64 9.15
CA PHE A 117 1.08 -1.55 10.49
C PHE A 117 1.83 -2.81 10.88
N SER A 118 1.16 -3.95 10.80
CA SER A 118 1.60 -5.22 11.38
C SER A 118 1.28 -6.38 10.46
N ARG A 119 2.11 -7.42 10.47
CA ARG A 119 1.89 -8.70 9.81
C ARG A 119 0.81 -9.51 10.51
N SER A 120 0.72 -9.40 11.84
CA SER A 120 -0.23 -10.17 12.66
C SER A 120 -1.70 -9.94 12.27
N VAL A 121 -2.03 -8.80 11.64
CA VAL A 121 -3.40 -8.54 11.15
C VAL A 121 -3.83 -9.46 10.01
N PHE A 122 -2.86 -10.13 9.36
CA PHE A 122 -3.07 -11.10 8.27
C PHE A 122 -2.97 -12.56 8.73
N GLU A 123 -2.85 -12.83 10.04
CA GLU A 123 -2.80 -14.20 10.54
C GLU A 123 -4.08 -14.97 10.16
N GLY A 124 -3.89 -16.17 9.59
CA GLY A 124 -5.00 -16.97 9.08
C GLY A 124 -5.59 -16.49 7.74
N MET A 125 -4.99 -15.49 7.08
CA MET A 125 -5.33 -15.09 5.72
C MET A 125 -4.33 -15.67 4.70
N ASP A 126 -4.82 -16.01 3.50
CA ASP A 126 -4.00 -16.49 2.38
C ASP A 126 -3.30 -15.34 1.63
N VAL A 127 -2.58 -14.49 2.37
CA VAL A 127 -1.81 -13.36 1.80
C VAL A 127 -0.31 -13.67 1.89
N PRO A 128 0.42 -13.74 0.77
CA PRO A 128 1.87 -13.96 0.78
C PRO A 128 2.60 -12.88 1.58
N SER A 129 3.59 -13.29 2.37
CA SER A 129 4.34 -12.37 3.25
C SER A 129 5.17 -11.32 2.49
N ASN A 130 5.46 -11.55 1.21
CA ASN A 130 6.14 -10.60 0.33
C ASN A 130 5.17 -9.71 -0.48
N ALA A 131 3.85 -9.88 -0.35
CA ALA A 131 2.88 -9.05 -1.06
C ALA A 131 2.75 -7.63 -0.47
N PHE A 132 3.36 -7.38 0.70
CA PHE A 132 3.21 -6.13 1.43
C PHE A 132 4.41 -5.86 2.33
N ILE A 133 4.53 -4.62 2.78
CA ILE A 133 5.55 -4.16 3.73
C ILE A 133 4.88 -3.81 5.05
N ALA A 134 5.33 -4.37 6.17
CA ALA A 134 4.83 -4.00 7.49
C ALA A 134 5.77 -2.99 8.16
N LEU A 135 5.22 -1.92 8.73
CA LEU A 135 6.00 -0.92 9.46
C LEU A 135 6.75 -1.51 10.66
N GLU A 136 6.17 -2.51 11.32
CA GLU A 136 6.77 -3.19 12.47
C GLU A 136 8.02 -4.02 12.14
N ASP A 137 8.26 -4.33 10.86
CA ASP A 137 9.44 -5.10 10.43
C ASP A 137 10.75 -4.31 10.62
N PHE A 138 10.66 -2.99 10.82
CA PHE A 138 11.80 -2.08 10.87
C PHE A 138 12.08 -1.61 12.30
N LYS A 139 13.36 -1.54 12.66
CA LYS A 139 13.78 -1.08 14.00
C LYS A 139 13.51 0.41 14.20
N SER A 140 13.37 1.16 13.11
CA SER A 140 13.03 2.58 13.17
C SER A 140 12.31 3.06 11.91
N VAL A 141 11.60 4.18 12.05
CA VAL A 141 10.95 4.86 10.91
C VAL A 141 11.97 5.31 9.86
N ASN A 142 13.20 5.65 10.25
CA ASN A 142 14.25 6.02 9.31
C ASN A 142 14.72 4.83 8.46
N GLU A 143 14.82 3.65 9.07
CA GLU A 143 15.16 2.41 8.37
C GLU A 143 14.06 2.03 7.37
N PHE A 144 12.79 2.13 7.78
CA PHE A 144 11.65 1.97 6.88
C PHE A 144 11.70 2.94 5.68
N VAL A 145 11.94 4.22 5.92
CA VAL A 145 12.07 5.23 4.86
C VAL A 145 13.24 4.92 3.91
N ALA A 146 14.38 4.52 4.46
CA ALA A 146 15.54 4.14 3.66
C ALA A 146 15.24 2.90 2.80
N HIS A 147 14.50 1.93 3.33
CA HIS A 147 14.07 0.75 2.60
C HIS A 147 13.18 1.11 1.39
N LEU A 148 12.15 1.94 1.58
CA LEU A 148 11.28 2.35 0.47
C LEU A 148 12.04 3.12 -0.61
N LYS A 149 12.95 4.02 -0.22
CA LYS A 149 13.80 4.76 -1.17
C LYS A 149 14.77 3.85 -1.93
N ALA A 150 15.27 2.80 -1.29
CA ALA A 150 16.11 1.80 -1.95
C ALA A 150 15.32 1.03 -3.02
N LEU A 151 14.09 0.63 -2.71
CA LEU A 151 13.19 -0.04 -3.67
C LEU A 151 12.78 0.86 -4.84
N GLN A 152 12.60 2.16 -4.62
CA GLN A 152 12.28 3.10 -5.69
C GLN A 152 13.35 3.13 -6.79
N ASN A 153 14.61 2.89 -6.44
CA ASN A 153 15.74 2.89 -7.36
C ASN A 153 16.09 1.50 -7.91
N ASP A 154 15.31 0.46 -7.55
CA ASP A 154 15.57 -0.93 -7.92
C ASP A 154 14.26 -1.63 -8.30
N THR A 155 13.88 -1.48 -9.57
CA THR A 155 12.66 -2.06 -10.13
C THR A 155 12.65 -3.59 -10.03
N GLU A 156 13.81 -4.25 -10.16
CA GLU A 156 13.89 -5.70 -10.05
C GLU A 156 13.53 -6.18 -8.65
N ARG A 157 14.01 -5.47 -7.63
CA ARG A 157 13.67 -5.76 -6.24
C ARG A 157 12.24 -5.37 -5.89
N TYR A 158 11.71 -4.30 -6.45
CA TYR A 158 10.30 -3.90 -6.25
C TYR A 158 9.31 -4.96 -6.81
N LEU A 159 9.69 -5.69 -7.85
CA LEU A 159 8.85 -6.72 -8.48
C LEU A 159 8.90 -8.10 -7.79
N LYS A 160 9.71 -8.28 -6.75
CA LYS A 160 9.89 -9.55 -6.02
C LYS A 160 9.11 -9.57 -4.71
#